data_AF-A0A7W9AH96-F1
#
_entry.id   AF-A0A7W9AH96-F1
#
_cell.length_a   1.000
_cell.length_b   1.000
_cell.length_c   1.000
_cell.angle_alpha   90.00
_cell.angle_beta   90.00
_cell.angle_gamma   90.00
#
_symmetry.space_group_name_H-M   'P 1'
#
loop_
_entity.id
_entity.type
_entity.pdbx_description
1 polymer ?
#
loop_
_entity_poly.entity_id
_entity_poly.type
_entity_poly.pdbx_seq_one_letter_code
_entity_poly.pdbx_strand_id
1 'polypeptide(L)'
;MSFLKETDAARLLREMRERDGVFKMLDSIGSLKRLRSPLGEIQSAGDSVMQPLLQDRIRTFQDAPTQRAIDLARQLTRPASPAAGTKTETKLSPTQAPIRTVSDLGAMIRKARKAMKLNQAEFAAHAGVGRRFISELESGGKGSLEFDKVLACALAAGIDITARSRSA
;
A
#
# COMPACT_ATOMS: atom_id res chain seq x y z
N MET A 1 -6.54 51.20 34.04
CA MET A 1 -6.32 51.15 32.58
C MET A 1 -6.02 49.70 32.20
N SER A 2 -7.07 48.96 31.87
CA SER A 2 -7.11 47.51 31.68
C SER A 2 -6.82 47.16 30.21
N PHE A 3 -5.66 46.54 29.96
CA PHE A 3 -5.34 45.90 28.69
C PHE A 3 -5.92 44.47 28.68
N LEU A 4 -7.15 44.30 28.18
CA LEU A 4 -7.59 42.99 27.69
C LEU A 4 -7.14 42.86 26.24
N LYS A 5 -6.03 42.15 26.02
CA LYS A 5 -5.64 41.69 24.68
C LYS A 5 -6.54 40.51 24.31
N GLU A 6 -7.17 40.63 23.16
CA GLU A 6 -7.96 39.62 22.46
C GLU A 6 -7.27 38.25 22.52
N THR A 7 -7.96 37.22 23.00
CA THR A 7 -7.40 35.87 23.16
C THR A 7 -7.19 35.23 21.80
N ASP A 8 -6.09 34.50 21.60
CA ASP A 8 -5.76 33.80 20.33
C ASP A 8 -6.92 32.92 19.81
N ALA A 9 -7.80 32.46 20.70
CA ALA A 9 -9.02 31.75 20.35
C ALA A 9 -10.00 32.57 19.49
N ALA A 10 -10.16 33.87 19.76
CA ALA A 10 -11.03 34.75 18.98
C ALA A 10 -10.49 34.97 17.55
N ARG A 11 -9.17 35.03 17.40
CA ARG A 11 -8.50 35.14 16.11
C ARG A 11 -8.70 33.87 15.26
N LEU A 12 -8.52 32.69 15.86
CA LEU A 12 -8.72 31.41 15.18
C LEU A 12 -10.18 31.19 14.76
N LEU A 13 -11.15 31.54 15.59
CA LEU A 13 -12.57 31.40 15.25
C LEU A 13 -12.99 32.30 14.08
N ARG A 14 -12.40 33.49 13.96
CA ARG A 14 -12.64 34.40 12.83
C ARG A 14 -12.06 33.82 11.53
N GLU A 15 -10.84 33.29 11.58
CA GLU A 15 -10.15 32.72 10.43
C GLU A 15 -10.84 31.44 9.92
N MET A 16 -11.36 30.60 10.83
CA MET A 16 -12.15 29.42 10.46
C MET A 16 -13.46 29.81 9.77
N ARG A 17 -14.15 30.85 10.26
CA ARG A 17 -15.41 31.33 9.68
C ARG A 17 -15.23 31.93 8.28
N GLU A 18 -14.08 32.56 8.00
CA GLU A 18 -13.75 33.07 6.67
C GLU A 18 -13.48 31.94 5.64
N ARG A 19 -12.87 30.82 6.07
CA ARG A 19 -12.62 29.66 5.20
C ARG A 19 -13.91 28.93 4.78
N ASP A 20 -14.90 28.85 5.66
CA ASP A 20 -16.20 28.22 5.35
C ASP A 20 -17.00 29.00 4.29
N GLY A 21 -16.81 30.32 4.21
CA GLY A 21 -17.43 31.18 3.19
C GLY A 21 -16.92 30.89 1.78
N VAL A 22 -15.62 30.61 1.64
CA VAL A 22 -14.98 30.21 0.37
C VAL A 22 -15.53 28.88 -0.12
N PHE A 23 -15.78 27.94 0.80
CA PHE A 23 -16.34 26.62 0.47
C PHE A 23 -17.78 26.71 -0.05
N LYS A 24 -18.61 27.61 0.50
CA LYS A 24 -19.96 27.88 -0.03
C LYS A 24 -19.95 28.54 -1.42
N MET A 25 -18.91 29.32 -1.72
CA MET A 25 -18.76 29.98 -3.03
C MET A 25 -18.34 28.99 -4.13
N LEU A 26 -17.55 27.97 -3.78
CA LEU A 26 -17.17 26.88 -4.70
C LEU A 26 -18.38 26.01 -5.11
N ASP A 27 -19.35 25.82 -4.22
CA ASP A 27 -20.55 25.02 -4.50
C ASP A 27 -21.60 25.78 -5.36
N SER A 28 -21.50 27.12 -5.41
CA SER A 28 -22.30 27.96 -6.31
C SER A 28 -21.85 27.87 -7.77
N ILE A 29 -20.73 27.20 -8.06
CA ILE A 29 -20.30 26.82 -9.41
C ILE A 29 -21.09 25.56 -9.84
N GLY A 30 -22.43 25.64 -9.77
CA GLY A 30 -23.39 24.65 -10.27
C GLY A 30 -23.38 24.48 -11.80
N SER A 31 -22.36 25.01 -12.49
CA SER A 31 -22.15 24.90 -13.93
C SER A 31 -21.47 23.59 -14.33
N LEU A 32 -20.69 22.96 -13.43
CA LEU A 32 -19.94 21.73 -13.74
C LEU A 32 -20.82 20.48 -13.89
N LYS A 33 -22.04 20.46 -13.33
CA LYS A 33 -23.00 19.37 -13.59
C LYS A 33 -23.60 19.41 -14.99
N ARG A 34 -23.66 20.58 -15.64
CA ARG A 34 -24.28 20.75 -16.98
C ARG A 34 -23.36 20.34 -18.13
N LEU A 35 -22.04 20.29 -17.92
CA LEU A 35 -21.07 19.79 -18.91
C LEU A 35 -20.88 18.27 -18.90
N ARG A 36 -21.44 17.55 -17.93
CA ARG A 36 -21.23 16.09 -17.81
C ARG A 36 -22.05 15.28 -18.83
N SER A 37 -23.20 15.78 -19.27
CA SER A 37 -24.05 15.14 -20.29
C SER A 37 -23.42 15.12 -21.69
N PRO A 38 -22.92 16.23 -22.27
CA PRO A 38 -22.34 16.20 -23.63
C PRO A 38 -21.03 15.41 -23.72
N LEU A 39 -20.27 15.27 -22.63
CA LEU A 39 -19.07 14.41 -22.62
C LEU A 39 -19.41 12.91 -22.71
N GLY A 40 -20.54 12.47 -22.16
CA GLY A 40 -20.95 11.06 -22.19
C GLY A 40 -21.32 10.57 -23.60
N GLU A 41 -21.93 11.45 -24.41
CA GLU A 41 -22.35 11.14 -25.79
C GLU A 41 -21.16 11.11 -26.75
N ILE A 42 -20.15 11.97 -26.56
CA ILE A 42 -18.92 11.96 -27.36
C ILE A 42 -18.05 10.73 -27.00
N GLN A 43 -18.02 10.34 -25.72
CA GLN A 43 -17.29 9.16 -25.27
C GLN A 43 -17.89 7.87 -25.85
N SER A 44 -19.22 7.72 -25.84
CA SER A 44 -19.89 6.52 -26.37
C SER A 44 -19.77 6.40 -27.90
N ALA A 45 -19.75 7.53 -28.62
CA ALA A 45 -19.48 7.57 -30.06
C ALA A 45 -18.02 7.17 -30.37
N GLY A 46 -17.05 7.65 -29.58
CA GLY A 46 -15.64 7.26 -29.72
C GLY A 46 -15.39 5.78 -29.40
N ASP A 47 -16.02 5.26 -28.35
CA ASP A 47 -15.90 3.86 -27.93
C ASP A 47 -16.46 2.90 -28.98
N SER A 48 -17.54 3.28 -29.68
CA SER A 48 -18.14 2.45 -30.75
C SER A 48 -17.23 2.29 -31.98
N VAL A 49 -16.33 3.25 -32.24
CA VAL A 49 -15.38 3.20 -33.36
C VAL A 49 -14.05 2.55 -32.95
N MET A 50 -13.57 2.85 -31.74
CA MET A 50 -12.25 2.38 -31.28
C MET A 50 -12.26 0.94 -30.74
N GLN A 51 -13.35 0.49 -30.12
CA GLN A 51 -13.42 -0.89 -29.59
C GLN A 51 -13.27 -1.98 -30.66
N PRO A 52 -13.95 -1.93 -31.83
CA PRO A 52 -13.78 -2.98 -32.84
C PRO A 52 -12.36 -2.99 -33.42
N LEU A 53 -11.73 -1.82 -33.62
CA LEU A 53 -10.36 -1.73 -34.13
C LEU A 53 -9.32 -2.27 -33.13
N LEU A 54 -9.53 -2.04 -31.83
CA LEU A 54 -8.70 -2.63 -30.77
C LEU A 54 -8.89 -4.14 -30.71
N GLN A 55 -10.12 -4.63 -30.82
CA GLN A 55 -10.39 -6.07 -30.83
C GLN A 55 -9.78 -6.77 -32.04
N ASP A 56 -9.85 -6.18 -33.24
CA ASP A 56 -9.23 -6.75 -34.44
C ASP A 56 -7.70 -6.77 -34.34
N ARG A 57 -7.07 -5.72 -33.80
CA ARG A 57 -5.61 -5.74 -33.57
C ARG A 57 -5.19 -6.80 -32.54
N ILE A 58 -5.96 -7.00 -31.46
CA ILE A 58 -5.69 -8.05 -30.46
C ILE A 58 -5.81 -9.44 -31.09
N ARG A 59 -6.85 -9.71 -31.90
CA ARG A 59 -7.01 -10.98 -32.62
C ARG A 59 -5.85 -11.24 -33.57
N THR A 60 -5.50 -10.24 -34.39
CA THR A 60 -4.38 -10.34 -35.34
C THR A 60 -3.05 -10.64 -34.62
N PHE A 61 -2.87 -10.12 -33.40
CA PHE A 61 -1.68 -10.40 -32.59
C PHE A 61 -1.69 -11.82 -31.98
N GLN A 62 -2.86 -12.34 -31.61
CA GLN A 62 -3.02 -13.70 -31.07
C GLN A 62 -2.89 -14.79 -32.14
N ASP A 63 -3.29 -14.49 -33.38
CA ASP A 63 -3.20 -15.42 -34.52
C ASP A 63 -1.82 -15.44 -35.21
N ALA A 64 -0.86 -14.66 -34.72
CA ALA A 64 0.48 -14.61 -35.26
C ALA A 64 1.15 -16.00 -35.24
N PRO A 65 1.88 -16.39 -36.31
CA PRO A 65 2.52 -17.71 -36.45
C PRO A 65 3.44 -18.06 -35.26
N THR A 66 3.92 -17.05 -34.54
CA THR A 66 4.71 -17.16 -33.33
C THR A 66 3.98 -17.91 -32.20
N GLN A 67 2.68 -17.68 -32.00
CA GLN A 67 1.94 -18.29 -30.89
C GLN A 67 1.67 -19.78 -31.16
N ARG A 68 1.32 -20.13 -32.42
CA ARG A 68 1.27 -21.53 -32.86
C ARG A 68 2.62 -22.22 -32.74
N ALA A 69 3.72 -21.54 -33.08
CA ALA A 69 5.06 -22.09 -32.91
C ALA A 69 5.42 -22.31 -31.43
N ILE A 70 5.01 -21.41 -30.53
CA ILE A 70 5.18 -21.56 -29.08
C ILE A 70 4.37 -22.76 -28.55
N ASP A 71 3.11 -22.92 -28.96
CA ASP A 71 2.27 -24.02 -28.49
C ASP A 71 2.71 -25.36 -29.07
N LEU A 72 3.17 -25.38 -30.33
CA LEU A 72 3.77 -26.56 -30.95
C LEU A 72 5.12 -26.91 -30.29
N ALA A 73 5.96 -25.93 -29.97
CA ALA A 73 7.19 -26.15 -29.21
C ALA A 73 6.91 -26.72 -27.81
N ARG A 74 5.84 -26.29 -27.13
CA ARG A 74 5.39 -26.86 -25.84
C ARG A 74 4.91 -28.30 -25.98
N GLN A 75 4.21 -28.63 -27.06
CA GLN A 75 3.74 -29.99 -27.33
C GLN A 75 4.89 -30.93 -27.69
N LEU A 76 5.90 -30.45 -28.41
CA LEU A 76 7.09 -31.21 -28.79
C LEU A 76 8.12 -31.34 -27.65
N THR A 77 8.18 -30.38 -26.72
CA THR A 77 9.09 -30.42 -25.55
C THR A 77 8.49 -31.23 -24.38
N ARG A 78 7.59 -32.18 -24.64
CA ARG A 78 7.02 -33.05 -23.61
C ARG A 78 8.07 -34.13 -23.26
N PRO A 79 8.72 -34.12 -22.07
CA PRO A 79 9.50 -35.28 -21.68
C PRO A 79 8.53 -36.45 -21.43
N ALA A 80 8.82 -37.60 -22.01
CA ALA A 80 8.20 -38.85 -21.60
C ALA A 80 8.44 -39.03 -20.09
N SER A 81 7.36 -38.93 -19.30
CA SER A 81 7.37 -39.28 -17.88
C SER A 81 7.66 -40.78 -17.78
N PRO A 82 8.64 -41.19 -16.94
CA PRO A 82 8.21 -41.82 -15.70
C PRO A 82 9.11 -41.49 -14.50
N ALA A 83 8.46 -41.49 -13.32
CA ALA A 83 9.04 -41.63 -11.98
C ALA A 83 9.84 -40.44 -11.39
N ALA A 84 9.75 -40.33 -10.05
CA ALA A 84 10.39 -39.36 -9.15
C ALA A 84 9.76 -37.96 -9.07
N GLY A 85 8.79 -37.83 -8.16
CA GLY A 85 8.20 -36.54 -7.79
C GLY A 85 9.16 -35.67 -6.98
N THR A 86 9.91 -34.81 -7.65
CA THR A 86 10.49 -33.58 -7.08
C THR A 86 9.66 -32.39 -7.56
N LYS A 87 8.75 -31.91 -6.72
CA LYS A 87 8.06 -30.62 -6.94
C LYS A 87 9.03 -29.49 -6.62
N THR A 88 9.79 -29.06 -7.61
CA THR A 88 10.51 -27.78 -7.60
C THR A 88 9.59 -26.72 -8.19
N GLU A 89 8.67 -26.22 -7.38
CA GLU A 89 8.09 -24.90 -7.60
C GLU A 89 8.92 -23.93 -6.75
N THR A 90 9.74 -23.11 -7.41
CA THR A 90 10.46 -21.99 -6.79
C THR A 90 9.44 -20.95 -6.36
N LYS A 91 8.83 -21.17 -5.20
CA LYS A 91 7.89 -20.26 -4.55
C LYS A 91 8.70 -19.13 -3.90
N LEU A 92 8.82 -17.99 -4.56
CA LEU A 92 9.22 -16.71 -3.94
C LEU A 92 8.13 -16.20 -2.97
N SER A 93 7.59 -17.08 -2.13
CA SER A 93 6.72 -16.66 -1.03
C SER A 93 7.61 -16.08 0.06
N PRO A 94 7.40 -14.84 0.52
CA PRO A 94 8.03 -14.40 1.75
C PRO A 94 7.69 -15.42 2.83
N THR A 95 8.71 -15.98 3.48
CA THR A 95 8.55 -16.93 4.58
C THR A 95 7.69 -16.27 5.66
N GLN A 96 6.40 -16.60 5.69
CA GLN A 96 5.48 -16.14 6.72
C GLN A 96 5.82 -16.86 8.03
N ALA A 97 6.72 -16.29 8.81
CA ALA A 97 7.03 -16.79 10.14
C ALA A 97 5.91 -16.38 11.11
N PRO A 98 5.32 -17.32 11.87
CA PRO A 98 4.30 -16.97 12.86
C PRO A 98 4.93 -16.18 14.01
N ILE A 99 4.43 -14.97 14.25
CA ILE A 99 4.75 -14.15 15.42
C ILE A 99 3.83 -14.60 16.57
N ARG A 100 4.41 -15.14 17.64
CA ARG A 100 3.69 -15.60 18.84
C ARG A 100 3.85 -14.64 20.02
N THR A 101 4.95 -13.90 20.03
CA THR A 101 5.30 -12.96 21.09
C THR A 101 5.77 -11.64 20.52
N VAL A 102 5.72 -10.59 21.34
CA VAL A 102 6.30 -9.28 21.00
C VAL A 102 7.80 -9.39 20.73
N SER A 103 8.49 -10.32 21.41
CA SER A 103 9.92 -10.57 21.20
C SER A 103 10.23 -11.06 19.78
N ASP A 104 9.36 -11.90 19.19
CA ASP A 104 9.54 -12.38 17.82
C ASP A 104 9.53 -11.20 16.83
N LEU A 105 8.56 -10.29 16.99
CA LEU A 105 8.45 -9.09 16.17
C LEU A 105 9.61 -8.11 16.44
N GLY A 106 10.00 -7.94 17.70
CA GLY A 106 11.15 -7.11 18.09
C GLY A 106 12.47 -7.58 17.48
N ALA A 107 12.68 -8.90 17.41
CA ALA A 107 13.85 -9.49 16.74
C ALA A 107 13.83 -9.25 15.22
N MET A 108 12.67 -9.34 14.58
CA MET A 108 12.51 -9.00 13.16
C MET A 108 12.83 -7.53 12.88
N ILE A 109 12.29 -6.62 13.69
CA ILE A 109 12.55 -5.17 13.61
C ILE A 109 14.04 -4.88 13.81
N ARG A 110 14.68 -5.50 14.81
CA ARG A 110 16.13 -5.37 15.05
C ARG A 110 16.95 -5.79 13.83
N LYS A 111 16.58 -6.90 13.18
CA LYS A 111 17.26 -7.40 11.99
C LYS A 111 17.10 -6.42 10.82
N ALA A 112 15.89 -5.93 10.58
CA ALA A 112 15.61 -4.94 9.54
C ALA A 112 16.38 -3.63 9.78
N ARG A 113 16.33 -3.08 10.99
CA ARG A 113 17.10 -1.88 11.35
C ARG A 113 18.59 -2.04 11.09
N LYS A 114 19.18 -3.17 11.49
CA LYS A 114 20.61 -3.45 11.25
C LYS A 114 20.92 -3.54 9.75
N ALA A 115 20.02 -4.09 8.95
CA ALA A 115 20.18 -4.13 7.49
C ALA A 115 20.14 -2.72 6.86
N MET A 116 19.38 -1.80 7.47
CA MET A 116 19.36 -0.37 7.12
C MET A 116 20.60 0.39 7.62
N LYS A 117 21.51 -0.25 8.36
CA LYS A 117 22.70 0.36 8.99
C LYS A 117 22.39 1.51 9.96
N LEU A 118 21.20 1.52 10.55
CA LEU A 118 20.79 2.52 11.53
C LEU A 118 21.09 2.05 12.96
N ASN A 119 21.57 2.94 13.81
CA ASN A 119 21.60 2.72 15.24
C ASN A 119 20.19 2.88 15.85
N GLN A 120 20.01 2.55 17.14
CA GLN A 120 18.68 2.59 17.78
C GLN A 120 18.10 4.00 17.90
N ALA A 121 18.94 5.05 18.03
CA ALA A 121 18.48 6.43 18.09
C ALA A 121 17.99 6.91 16.72
N GLU A 122 18.73 6.61 15.66
CA GLU A 122 18.37 6.96 14.28
C GLU A 122 17.09 6.27 13.85
N PHE A 123 16.97 4.98 14.13
CA PHE A 123 15.75 4.24 13.83
C PHE A 123 14.55 4.70 14.66
N ALA A 124 14.76 5.06 15.92
CA ALA A 124 13.71 5.66 16.75
C ALA A 124 13.18 6.97 16.13
N ALA A 125 14.08 7.83 15.65
CA ALA A 125 13.69 9.04 14.92
C ALA A 125 12.95 8.71 13.62
N HIS A 126 13.44 7.73 12.85
CA HIS A 126 12.79 7.25 11.62
C HIS A 126 11.37 6.71 11.87
N ALA A 127 11.17 6.02 12.99
CA ALA A 127 9.87 5.44 13.38
C ALA A 127 8.97 6.41 14.18
N GLY A 128 9.43 7.61 14.51
CA GLY A 128 8.67 8.59 15.30
C GLY A 128 8.46 8.19 16.77
N VAL A 129 9.38 7.41 17.36
CA VAL A 129 9.29 6.93 18.75
C VAL A 129 10.52 7.30 19.58
N GLY A 130 10.46 7.11 20.90
CA GLY A 130 11.62 7.30 21.77
C GLY A 130 12.63 6.14 21.66
N ARG A 131 13.94 6.43 21.71
CA ARG A 131 14.99 5.40 21.71
C ARG A 131 14.83 4.31 22.78
N ARG A 132 14.30 4.67 23.97
CA ARG A 132 14.01 3.70 25.04
C ARG A 132 13.00 2.64 24.57
N PHE A 133 12.00 3.04 23.80
CA PHE A 133 11.01 2.13 23.23
C PHE A 133 11.66 1.12 22.29
N ILE A 134 12.56 1.56 21.40
CA ILE A 134 13.30 0.64 20.52
C ILE A 134 14.16 -0.34 21.33
N SER A 135 14.84 0.14 22.38
CA SER A 135 15.62 -0.74 23.26
C SER A 135 14.76 -1.82 23.92
N GLU A 136 13.59 -1.45 24.42
CA GLU A 136 12.64 -2.39 25.05
C GLU A 136 12.04 -3.36 24.03
N LEU A 137 11.61 -2.86 22.87
CA LEU A 137 11.05 -3.67 21.78
C LEU A 137 12.05 -4.71 21.29
N GLU A 138 13.30 -4.33 21.04
CA GLU A 138 14.32 -5.22 20.50
C GLU A 138 14.92 -6.21 21.50
N SER A 139 14.87 -5.90 22.79
CA SER A 139 15.41 -6.74 23.85
C SER A 139 14.37 -7.73 24.41
N GLY A 140 13.14 -7.72 23.88
CA GLY A 140 12.04 -8.54 24.36
C GLY A 140 11.52 -8.07 25.71
N GLY A 141 11.30 -6.75 25.83
CA GLY A 141 10.94 -6.06 27.08
C GLY A 141 9.86 -6.77 27.90
N LYS A 142 10.05 -6.81 29.23
CA LYS A 142 9.19 -7.47 30.21
C LYS A 142 7.84 -6.77 30.46
N GLY A 143 7.43 -5.84 29.58
CA GLY A 143 6.32 -4.92 29.80
C GLY A 143 5.30 -4.91 28.66
N SER A 144 4.12 -4.36 28.95
CA SER A 144 3.12 -4.04 27.94
C SER A 144 3.65 -2.89 27.08
N LEU A 145 3.93 -3.16 25.80
CA LEU A 145 4.27 -2.13 24.83
C LEU A 145 2.99 -1.61 24.18
N GLU A 146 2.94 -0.30 23.95
CA GLU A 146 1.86 0.33 23.20
C GLU A 146 1.86 -0.15 21.75
N PHE A 147 0.80 -0.85 21.36
CA PHE A 147 0.73 -1.55 20.08
C PHE A 147 0.86 -0.60 18.88
N ASP A 148 0.34 0.62 18.97
CA ASP A 148 0.45 1.62 17.90
C ASP A 148 1.92 1.97 17.60
N LYS A 149 2.74 2.09 18.64
CA LYS A 149 4.19 2.33 18.49
C LYS A 149 4.91 1.11 17.93
N VAL A 150 4.46 -0.10 18.28
CA VAL A 150 4.98 -1.34 17.68
C VAL A 150 4.68 -1.37 16.18
N LEU A 151 3.45 -1.00 15.78
CA LEU A 151 3.05 -0.95 14.38
C LEU A 151 3.83 0.13 13.61
N ALA A 152 4.03 1.30 14.19
CA ALA A 152 4.88 2.35 13.62
C ALA A 152 6.32 1.85 13.38
N CYS A 153 6.89 1.10 14.33
CA CYS A 153 8.21 0.50 14.17
C CYS A 153 8.24 -0.59 13.09
N ALA A 154 7.18 -1.40 12.97
CA ALA A 154 7.09 -2.42 11.92
C ALA A 154 7.05 -1.77 10.52
N LEU A 155 6.24 -0.73 10.35
CA LEU A 155 6.17 0.04 9.11
C LEU A 155 7.53 0.70 8.78
N ALA A 156 8.16 1.34 9.76
CA ALA A 156 9.48 1.95 9.61
C ALA A 156 10.58 0.91 9.30
N ALA A 157 10.40 -0.34 9.70
CA ALA A 157 11.29 -1.46 9.37
C ALA A 157 10.99 -2.09 8.00
N GLY A 158 9.92 -1.68 7.29
CA GLY A 158 9.46 -2.32 6.07
C GLY A 158 8.85 -3.70 6.30
N ILE A 159 8.19 -3.90 7.44
CA ILE A 159 7.55 -5.16 7.83
C ILE A 159 6.04 -4.98 7.81
N ASP A 160 5.36 -5.73 6.93
CA ASP A 160 3.91 -5.80 6.90
C ASP A 160 3.39 -6.80 7.95
N ILE A 161 2.42 -6.37 8.75
CA ILE A 161 1.71 -7.22 9.71
C ILE A 161 0.32 -7.54 9.16
N THR A 162 0.06 -8.82 8.91
CA THR A 162 -1.25 -9.30 8.43
C THR A 162 -1.92 -10.19 9.48
N ALA A 163 -3.21 -9.98 9.73
CA ALA A 163 -4.02 -10.85 10.56
C ALA A 163 -4.79 -11.88 9.70
N ARG A 164 -4.93 -13.11 10.21
CA ARG A 164 -5.75 -14.18 9.61
C ARG A 164 -6.57 -14.85 10.71
N SER A 165 -7.85 -15.08 10.45
CA SER A 165 -8.68 -15.89 11.35
C SER A 165 -8.11 -17.30 11.47
N ARG A 166 -8.05 -17.84 12.69
CA ARG A 166 -7.76 -19.26 12.89
C ARG A 166 -8.96 -20.06 12.40
N SER A 167 -8.73 -21.06 11.55
CA SER A 167 -9.75 -22.07 11.26
C SER A 167 -10.07 -22.79 12.56
N ALA A 168 -11.33 -22.75 12.98
CA ALA A 168 -11.84 -23.48 14.14
C ALA A 168 -11.78 -25.00 13.89
#